data_AF-A0A316NRU4-F1
#
_entry.id   AF-A0A316NRU4-F1
#
_cell.length_a   1.000
_cell.length_b   1.000
_cell.length_c   1.000
_cell.angle_alpha   90.00
_cell.angle_beta   90.00
_cell.angle_gamma   90.00
#
_symmetry.space_group_name_H-M   'P 1'
#
loop_
_entity.id
_entity.type
_entity.pdbx_description
1 polymer ?
#
loop_
_entity_poly.entity_id
_entity_poly.type
_entity_poly.pdbx_seq_one_letter_code
_entity_poly.pdbx_strand_id
1 'polypeptide(L)' 'MKETICCDAMRYHSSNHCPVHSSPFECPDWLILHDDTTGDYGIIIHDGGQSFVKIDYCPWCGHKLVSKVR' A
#
# COMPACT_ATOMS: atom_id res chain seq x y z
N MET A 1 -5.91 8.91 -15.65
CA MET A 1 -5.30 8.93 -14.31
C MET A 1 -5.76 7.65 -13.64
N LYS A 2 -4.95 6.59 -13.69
CA LYS A 2 -5.38 5.25 -13.28
C LYS A 2 -5.49 5.23 -11.75
N GLU A 3 -6.67 4.86 -11.26
CA GLU A 3 -7.01 4.91 -9.85
C GLU A 3 -6.07 4.01 -9.05
N THR A 4 -5.32 4.63 -8.14
CA THR A 4 -4.38 3.98 -7.22
C THR A 4 -5.08 3.15 -6.14
N ILE A 5 -6.41 3.17 -6.10
CA ILE A 5 -7.25 2.54 -5.09
C ILE A 5 -8.39 1.83 -5.80
N CYS A 6 -8.49 0.51 -5.62
CA CYS A 6 -9.47 -0.33 -6.31
C CYS A 6 -10.69 -0.74 -5.46
N CYS A 7 -10.63 -0.57 -4.14
CA CYS A 7 -11.74 -0.84 -3.22
C CYS A 7 -11.58 -0.09 -1.89
N ASP A 8 -12.64 -0.05 -1.08
CA ASP A 8 -12.62 0.65 0.21
C ASP A 8 -11.66 0.03 1.22
N ALA A 9 -11.49 -1.29 1.22
CA ALA A 9 -10.51 -1.96 2.06
C ALA A 9 -9.07 -1.51 1.72
N MET A 10 -8.76 -1.40 0.42
CA MET A 10 -7.47 -0.86 -0.01
C MET A 10 -7.28 0.59 0.42
N ARG A 11 -8.33 1.43 0.29
CA ARG A 11 -8.29 2.84 0.74
C ARG A 11 -7.98 2.93 2.23
N TYR A 12 -8.69 2.15 3.04
CA TYR A 12 -8.51 2.13 4.49
C TYR A 12 -7.07 1.79 4.87
N HIS A 13 -6.47 0.79 4.22
CA HIS A 13 -5.12 0.32 4.53
C HIS A 13 -3.98 1.07 3.84
N SER A 14 -4.26 1.99 2.89
CA SER A 14 -3.23 2.76 2.17
C SER A 14 -3.26 4.26 2.42
N SER A 15 -4.37 4.79 2.95
CA SER A 15 -4.64 6.24 3.00
C SER A 15 -4.97 6.76 4.40
N ASN A 16 -4.97 5.91 5.42
CA ASN A 16 -5.31 6.33 6.77
C ASN A 16 -4.16 7.16 7.37
N HIS A 17 -4.43 8.47 7.51
CA HIS A 17 -3.52 9.39 8.16
C HIS A 17 -3.51 9.12 9.67
N CYS A 18 -2.54 8.35 10.13
CA CYS A 18 -2.29 8.13 11.55
C CYS A 18 -1.66 9.38 12.16
N PRO A 19 -2.30 10.07 13.14
CA PRO A 19 -1.72 11.26 13.74
C PRO A 19 -0.54 10.95 14.69
N VAL A 20 -0.32 9.67 15.01
CA VAL A 20 0.69 9.22 15.98
C VAL A 20 2.03 8.90 15.31
N HIS A 21 1.99 8.32 14.11
CA HIS A 21 3.18 7.79 13.44
C HIS A 21 3.52 8.65 12.22
N SER A 22 4.80 8.97 12.08
CA SER A 22 5.29 9.83 11.00
C SER A 22 5.45 9.08 9.68
N SER A 23 5.52 7.75 9.75
CA SER A 23 5.81 6.86 8.63
C SER A 23 4.77 5.73 8.52
N PRO A 24 4.40 5.31 7.30
CA PRO A 24 3.61 4.11 7.06
C PRO A 24 4.21 2.85 7.71
N PHE A 25 5.54 2.73 7.75
CA PHE A 25 6.22 1.56 8.31
C PHE A 25 6.10 1.49 9.84
N GLU A 26 5.86 2.62 10.50
CA GLU A 26 5.68 2.70 11.95
C GLU A 26 4.21 2.50 12.36
N CYS A 27 3.27 2.62 11.43
CA CYS A 27 1.85 2.52 11.71
C CYS A 27 1.32 1.11 11.45
N PRO A 28 0.87 0.35 12.46
CA PRO A 28 0.35 -1.01 12.28
C PRO A 28 -0.96 -1.07 11.48
N ASP A 29 -1.68 0.05 11.35
CA ASP A 29 -2.91 0.14 10.55
C ASP A 29 -2.63 0.43 9.06
N TRP A 30 -1.40 0.82 8.72
CA TRP A 30 -0.99 1.11 7.35
C TRP A 30 -0.35 -0.12 6.71
N LEU A 31 -1.19 -0.98 6.14
CA LEU A 31 -0.73 -2.25 5.56
C LEU A 31 -0.26 -2.14 4.11
N ILE A 32 -0.78 -1.18 3.34
CA ILE A 32 -0.50 -1.07 1.90
C ILE A 32 0.40 0.12 1.61
N LEU A 33 1.57 -0.17 1.06
CA LEU A 33 2.45 0.80 0.46
C LEU A 33 2.12 0.95 -1.03
N HIS A 34 2.06 2.18 -1.52
CA HIS A 34 2.18 2.50 -2.94
C HIS A 34 3.46 3.30 -3.13
N ASP A 35 4.41 2.73 -3.87
CA ASP A 35 5.67 3.41 -4.18
C ASP A 35 5.46 4.28 -5.41
N ASP A 36 5.34 5.60 -5.23
CA ASP A 36 5.09 6.53 -6.33
C ASP A 36 6.22 6.59 -7.38
N THR A 37 7.44 6.13 -7.03
CA THR A 37 8.60 6.14 -7.93
C THR A 37 8.57 4.97 -8.92
N THR A 38 8.11 3.80 -8.48
CA THR A 38 8.00 2.58 -9.30
C THR A 38 6.56 2.34 -9.78
N GLY A 39 5.58 2.92 -9.09
CA GLY A 39 4.16 2.62 -9.20
C GLY A 39 3.78 1.27 -8.60
N ASP A 40 4.70 0.58 -7.91
CA ASP A 40 4.43 -0.73 -7.35
C ASP A 40 3.60 -0.63 -6.07
N TYR A 41 2.85 -1.69 -5.79
CA TYR A 41 2.13 -1.88 -4.53
C TYR A 41 2.83 -2.94 -3.69
N GLY A 42 2.83 -2.73 -2.38
CA GLY A 42 3.39 -3.66 -1.43
C GLY A 42 2.56 -3.80 -0.17
N ILE A 43 2.65 -4.96 0.46
CA ILE A 43 2.19 -5.17 1.84
C ILE A 43 3.39 -4.92 2.76
N ILE A 44 3.26 -3.97 3.68
CA ILE A 44 4.30 -3.65 4.65
C ILE A 44 4.50 -4.81 5.63
N ILE A 45 5.76 -5.14 5.93
CA ILE A 45 6.12 -6.09 6.98
C ILE A 45 6.46 -5.28 8.23
N HIS A 46 5.63 -5.35 9.26
CA HIS A 46 5.86 -4.67 10.54
C HIS A 46 6.75 -5.50 11.48
N ASP A 47 7.97 -5.82 11.04
CA ASP A 47 8.99 -6.54 11.83
C ASP A 47 9.96 -5.58 12.55
N GLY A 48 9.71 -4.27 12.49
CA GLY A 48 10.58 -3.21 12.98
C GLY A 48 11.52 -2.62 11.91
N GLY A 49 11.47 -3.12 10.66
CA GLY A 49 12.19 -2.57 9.51
C GLY A 49 11.31 -1.78 8.54
N GLN A 50 11.85 -1.51 7.35
CA GLN A 50 11.15 -0.87 6.23
C GLN A 50 10.92 -1.84 5.06
N SER A 51 10.68 -3.10 5.38
CA SER A 51 10.49 -4.17 4.41
C SER A 51 9.04 -4.23 3.94
N PHE A 52 8.82 -4.63 2.68
CA PHE A 52 7.49 -4.91 2.15
C PHE A 52 7.55 -6.04 1.11
N VAL A 53 6.43 -6.73 0.92
CA VAL A 53 6.26 -7.73 -0.14
C VAL A 53 5.47 -7.09 -1.28
N LYS A 54 6.05 -7.05 -2.48
CA LYS A 54 5.36 -6.57 -3.68
C LYS A 54 4.12 -7.43 -3.97
N ILE A 55 3.04 -6.79 -4.37
CA ILE A 55 1.78 -7.45 -4.78
C ILE A 55 1.31 -6.94 -6.14
N ASP A 56 0.81 -7.85 -6.97
CA ASP A 56 0.24 -7.52 -8.29
C ASP A 56 -1.29 -7.48 -8.28
N TYR A 57 -1.92 -7.95 -7.20
CA TYR A 57 -3.37 -8.02 -7.04
C TYR A 57 -3.77 -7.54 -5.66
N CYS A 58 -4.90 -6.84 -5.58
CA CYS A 58 -5.49 -6.41 -4.33
C CYS A 58 -5.86 -7.62 -3.45
N PRO A 59 -5.40 -7.68 -2.19
CA PRO A 59 -5.69 -8.80 -1.29
C PRO A 59 -7.18 -8.98 -0.96
N TRP A 60 -7.99 -7.93 -1.16
CA TRP A 60 -9.40 -7.93 -0.78
C TRP A 60 -10.35 -8.15 -1.94
N CYS A 61 -10.17 -7.46 -3.08
CA CYS A 61 -11.09 -7.56 -4.21
C CYS A 61 -10.50 -8.30 -5.43
N GLY A 62 -9.24 -8.70 -5.39
CA GLY A 62 -8.57 -9.41 -6.49
C GLY A 62 -8.31 -8.57 -7.74
N HIS A 63 -8.54 -7.25 -7.71
CA HIS A 63 -8.25 -6.37 -8.85
C HIS A 63 -6.74 -6.37 -9.14
N LYS A 64 -6.38 -6.46 -10.42
CA LYS A 64 -4.98 -6.35 -10.85
C LYS A 64 -4.48 -4.93 -10.65
N LEU A 65 -3.50 -4.75 -9.78
CA LEU A 65 -2.92 -3.45 -9.49
C LEU A 65 -2.00 -3.07 -10.65
N VAL A 66 -2.24 -1.90 -11.23
CA VAL A 66 -1.47 -1.44 -12.38
C VAL A 66 -0.30 -0.63 -11.85
N SER A 67 0.91 -1.18 -11.95
CA SER A 67 2.09 -0.34 -11.78
C SER A 67 2.22 0.62 -12.95
N LYS A 68 2.84 1.77 -12.72
CA LYS A 68 3.29 2.63 -13.82
C LYS A 68 4.38 1.86 -14.56
N VAL A 69 3.98 1.08 -15.57
CA VAL A 69 4.90 0.51 -16.55
C VAL A 69 5.73 1.68 -17.09
N ARG A 70 7.06 1.61 -16.92
CA ARG A 70 8.03 2.56 -17.47
C ARG A 70 7.95 2.59 -18.99
#